data_AF-A0A2C9KIN9-F1
#
_entry.id   AF-A0A2C9KIN9-F1
#
_cell.length_a   1.000
_cell.length_b   1.000
_cell.length_c   1.000
_cell.angle_alpha   90.00
_cell.angle_beta   90.00
_cell.angle_gamma   90.00
#
_symmetry.space_group_name_H-M   'P 1'
#
loop_
_entity.id
_entity.type
_entity.pdbx_description
1 polymer ?
#
loop_
_entity_poly.entity_id
_entity_poly.type
_entity_poly.pdbx_seq_one_letter_code
_entity_poly.pdbx_strand_id
1 'polypeptide(L)'
;MTVVTFDGSVFRFPGRCSYTLIKSNTPEVKVSIKNLACGSSGIACSHKIDIHVGDTHVQLIKGIEGIITGNTVLALNDSLRLGDVHIFSSTLHTVVSFQEIALYWSGALLTKIQVSDKWLNKMEGLCGTYDFDSKNDFLKSDHSLGSDAIEFGMSWKEEGVICSDSDYDITTPSCEKHPHRSAWAKELCSVIATSETFQGCRQTMPESNIKRYVSDCEENACT
;
A
#
# COMPACT_ATOMS: atom_id res chain seq x y z
N MET A 1 -6.91 2.47 4.30
CA MET A 1 -5.69 1.68 4.08
C MET A 1 -4.70 2.02 5.18
N THR A 2 -4.11 1.03 5.85
CA THR A 2 -2.99 1.26 6.77
C THR A 2 -1.71 1.30 5.95
N VAL A 3 -0.87 2.30 6.16
CA VAL A 3 0.42 2.47 5.49
C VAL A 3 1.52 2.38 6.54
N VAL A 4 2.62 1.71 6.18
CA VAL A 4 3.86 1.67 6.94
C VAL A 4 4.95 2.19 6.00
N THR A 5 5.59 3.30 6.38
CA THR A 5 6.69 3.90 5.61
C THR A 5 7.97 3.08 5.75
N PHE A 6 8.99 3.42 4.97
CA PHE A 6 10.30 2.79 5.07
C PHE A 6 10.95 3.00 6.45
N ASP A 7 10.76 4.18 7.04
CA ASP A 7 11.34 4.57 8.33
C ASP A 7 10.44 4.20 9.52
N GLY A 8 9.32 3.52 9.25
CA GLY A 8 8.50 2.85 10.25
C GLY A 8 7.32 3.67 10.78
N SER A 9 7.05 4.86 10.22
CA SER A 9 5.82 5.59 10.50
C SER A 9 4.60 4.78 10.08
N VAL A 10 3.58 4.78 10.94
CA VAL A 10 2.35 4.04 10.72
C VAL A 10 1.20 5.03 10.72
N PHE A 11 0.41 5.03 9.66
CA PHE A 11 -0.77 5.90 9.58
C PHE A 11 -1.89 5.24 8.79
N ARG A 12 -3.12 5.70 9.04
CA ARG A 12 -4.29 5.28 8.27
C ARG A 12 -4.66 6.37 7.29
N PHE A 13 -4.69 5.99 6.02
CA PHE A 13 -5.10 6.84 4.93
C PHE A 13 -6.17 6.13 4.09
N PRO A 14 -7.42 6.60 4.11
CA PRO A 14 -8.51 5.94 3.41
C PRO A 14 -8.77 6.51 1.99
N GLY A 15 -7.71 6.89 1.29
CA GLY A 15 -7.82 7.44 -0.06
C GLY A 15 -8.36 6.44 -1.09
N ARG A 16 -9.50 6.77 -1.72
CA ARG A 16 -10.13 6.02 -2.83
C ARG A 16 -9.83 6.68 -4.17
N CYS A 17 -8.56 6.78 -4.49
CA CYS A 17 -8.07 7.50 -5.67
C CYS A 17 -6.76 6.87 -6.17
N SER A 18 -6.12 7.53 -7.13
CA SER A 18 -4.75 7.19 -7.52
C SER A 18 -3.77 8.04 -6.70
N TYR A 19 -2.78 7.40 -6.08
CA TYR A 19 -1.78 8.06 -5.25
C TYR A 19 -0.38 7.53 -5.56
N THR A 20 0.63 8.40 -5.48
CA THR A 20 2.05 8.02 -5.60
C THR A 20 2.50 7.30 -4.32
N LEU A 21 2.96 6.05 -4.44
CA LEU A 21 3.58 5.31 -3.33
C LEU A 21 5.04 5.69 -3.16
N ILE A 22 5.80 5.63 -4.26
CA ILE A 22 7.19 6.06 -4.33
C ILE A 22 7.43 6.84 -5.63
N LYS A 23 8.33 7.81 -5.55
CA LYS A 23 8.85 8.58 -6.67
C LYS A 23 10.32 8.88 -6.40
N SER A 24 11.11 8.88 -7.46
CA SER A 24 12.49 9.35 -7.48
C SER A 24 12.80 9.93 -8.85
N ASN A 25 13.57 11.03 -8.88
CA ASN A 25 14.01 11.63 -10.15
C ASN A 25 15.34 11.04 -10.64
N THR A 26 16.15 10.48 -9.74
CA THR A 26 17.51 10.01 -10.06
C THR A 26 17.88 8.76 -9.25
N PRO A 27 17.77 7.55 -9.82
CA PRO A 27 17.20 7.24 -11.14
C PRO A 27 15.68 7.44 -11.19
N GLU A 28 15.14 7.72 -12.37
CA GLU A 28 13.71 8.00 -12.57
C GLU A 28 12.86 6.76 -12.34
N VAL A 29 12.08 6.79 -11.26
CA VAL A 29 11.13 5.74 -10.87
C VAL A 29 9.88 6.40 -10.31
N LYS A 30 8.70 5.88 -10.68
CA LYS A 30 7.44 6.23 -10.03
C LYS A 30 6.54 5.01 -9.94
N VAL A 31 6.04 4.73 -8.75
CA VAL A 31 5.03 3.69 -8.52
C VAL A 31 3.80 4.34 -7.90
N SER A 32 2.65 4.14 -8.53
CA SER A 32 1.38 4.68 -8.07
C SER A 32 0.35 3.56 -7.88
N ILE A 33 -0.51 3.71 -6.89
CA ILE A 33 -1.60 2.79 -6.57
C ILE A 33 -2.93 3.45 -6.87
N LYS A 34 -3.83 2.74 -7.56
CA LYS A 34 -5.24 3.12 -7.68
C LYS A 34 -6.06 2.27 -6.72
N ASN A 35 -6.64 2.94 -5.74
CA ASN A 35 -7.57 2.35 -4.80
C ASN A 35 -9.01 2.63 -5.22
N LEU A 36 -9.85 1.60 -5.15
CA LEU A 36 -11.30 1.71 -5.37
C LEU A 36 -12.04 1.22 -4.13
N ALA A 37 -13.30 1.65 -3.99
CA ALA A 37 -14.20 1.07 -3.00
C ALA A 37 -14.40 -0.43 -3.29
N CYS A 38 -14.26 -1.26 -2.27
CA CYS A 38 -14.50 -2.69 -2.30
C CYS A 38 -15.38 -3.10 -1.12
N GLY A 39 -16.19 -4.15 -1.31
CA GLY A 39 -17.15 -4.63 -0.31
C GLY A 39 -18.34 -3.70 -0.10
N SER A 40 -19.25 -4.09 0.80
CA SER A 40 -20.48 -3.34 1.15
C SER A 40 -20.23 -2.10 2.01
N SER A 41 -19.06 -2.04 2.64
CA SER A 41 -18.59 -1.03 3.60
C SER A 41 -17.76 0.08 2.97
N GLY A 42 -17.34 -0.10 1.71
CA GLY A 42 -16.54 0.88 0.98
C GLY A 42 -15.09 0.98 1.46
N ILE A 43 -14.48 -0.08 1.98
CA ILE A 43 -13.02 -0.08 2.19
C ILE A 43 -12.30 0.27 0.87
N ALA A 44 -11.18 0.97 0.96
CA ALA A 44 -10.28 1.18 -0.18
C ALA A 44 -9.41 -0.08 -0.40
N CYS A 45 -9.63 -0.81 -1.50
CA CYS A 45 -8.76 -1.91 -1.95
C CYS A 45 -7.90 -1.48 -3.13
N SER A 46 -6.70 -2.05 -3.23
CA SER A 46 -5.84 -1.88 -4.40
C SER A 46 -6.47 -2.53 -5.63
N HIS A 47 -6.63 -1.74 -6.70
CA HIS A 47 -7.21 -2.19 -7.97
C HIS A 47 -6.20 -2.16 -9.11
N LYS A 48 -5.31 -1.17 -9.14
CA LYS A 48 -4.24 -1.06 -10.13
C LYS A 48 -2.94 -0.62 -9.48
N ILE A 49 -1.81 -1.17 -9.93
CA ILE A 49 -0.49 -0.58 -9.74
C ILE A 49 0.03 -0.08 -11.08
N ASP A 50 0.57 1.13 -11.07
CA ASP A 50 1.12 1.82 -12.23
C ASP A 50 2.62 2.09 -11.96
N ILE A 51 3.50 1.60 -12.84
CA ILE A 51 4.95 1.53 -12.61
C ILE A 51 5.66 2.17 -13.79
N HIS A 52 6.43 3.22 -13.52
CA HIS A 52 7.32 3.87 -14.47
C HIS A 52 8.76 3.71 -14.01
N VAL A 53 9.64 3.22 -14.89
CA VAL A 53 11.08 3.02 -14.66
C VAL A 53 11.81 3.51 -15.90
N GLY A 54 12.34 4.73 -15.86
CA GLY A 54 12.76 5.46 -17.06
C GLY A 54 11.64 5.45 -18.12
N ASP A 55 11.95 5.00 -19.34
CA ASP A 55 10.99 4.91 -20.44
C ASP A 55 10.03 3.69 -20.35
N THR A 56 10.24 2.79 -19.39
CA THR A 56 9.42 1.58 -19.27
C THR A 56 8.17 1.84 -18.43
N HIS A 57 7.00 1.63 -19.01
CA HIS A 57 5.70 1.73 -18.34
C HIS A 57 4.99 0.37 -18.27
N VAL A 58 4.59 -0.02 -17.06
CA VAL A 58 3.90 -1.28 -16.77
C VAL A 58 2.72 -1.02 -15.83
N GLN A 59 1.58 -1.64 -16.12
CA GLN A 59 0.42 -1.64 -15.23
C GLN A 59 0.01 -3.06 -14.85
N LEU A 60 -0.31 -3.23 -13.58
CA LEU A 60 -0.96 -4.43 -13.04
C LEU A 60 -2.40 -4.06 -12.69
N ILE A 61 -3.39 -4.79 -13.22
CA ILE A 61 -4.82 -4.50 -12.97
C ILE A 61 -5.53 -5.74 -12.44
N LYS A 62 -6.33 -5.56 -11.39
CA LYS A 62 -6.98 -6.66 -10.70
C LYS A 62 -7.95 -7.33 -11.66
N GLY A 63 -7.84 -8.66 -11.80
CA GLY A 63 -8.68 -9.45 -12.69
C GLY A 63 -8.17 -9.54 -14.13
N ILE A 64 -7.04 -8.90 -14.46
CA ILE A 64 -6.35 -9.12 -15.73
C ILE A 64 -5.20 -10.11 -15.48
N GLU A 65 -5.24 -11.23 -16.20
CA GLU A 65 -4.16 -12.23 -16.18
C GLU A 65 -3.03 -11.79 -17.13
N GLY A 66 -2.13 -10.96 -16.61
CA GLY A 66 -1.02 -10.41 -17.37
C GLY A 66 -0.67 -8.99 -16.93
N ILE A 67 0.05 -8.29 -17.79
CA ILE A 67 0.43 -6.90 -17.58
C ILE A 67 0.03 -6.05 -18.77
N ILE A 68 -0.19 -4.76 -18.55
CA ILE A 68 -0.42 -3.79 -19.61
C ILE A 68 0.83 -2.94 -19.80
N THR A 69 1.24 -2.77 -21.05
CA THR A 69 2.30 -1.84 -21.46
C THR A 69 1.89 -1.14 -22.76
N GLY A 70 1.84 0.20 -22.72
CA GLY A 70 1.19 0.98 -23.78
C GLY A 70 -0.26 0.54 -24.00
N ASN A 71 -0.59 0.14 -25.23
CA ASN A 71 -1.92 -0.35 -25.61
C ASN A 71 -2.01 -1.89 -25.70
N THR A 72 -1.03 -2.61 -25.16
CA THR A 72 -0.93 -4.07 -25.30
C THR A 72 -1.06 -4.76 -23.95
N VAL A 73 -1.78 -5.88 -23.93
CA VAL A 73 -1.80 -6.83 -22.81
C VAL A 73 -0.81 -7.94 -23.13
N LEU A 74 0.15 -8.17 -22.24
CA LEU A 74 1.10 -9.29 -22.33
C LEU A 74 0.76 -10.33 -21.27
N ALA A 75 0.63 -11.58 -21.68
CA ALA A 75 0.39 -12.71 -20.77
C ALA A 75 1.61 -12.94 -19.86
N LEU A 76 1.34 -13.28 -18.59
CA LEU A 76 2.36 -13.57 -17.58
C LEU A 76 2.33 -15.07 -17.25
N ASN A 77 2.94 -15.89 -18.11
CA ASN A 77 2.90 -17.35 -17.97
C ASN A 77 3.83 -17.86 -16.85
N ASP A 78 5.04 -17.31 -16.74
CA ASP A 78 6.01 -17.61 -15.67
C ASP A 78 6.69 -16.31 -15.21
N SER A 79 7.40 -15.68 -16.13
CA SER A 79 7.98 -14.35 -15.96
C SER A 79 8.01 -13.59 -17.28
N LEU A 80 8.16 -12.28 -17.17
CA LEU A 80 8.28 -11.34 -18.28
C LEU A 80 9.38 -10.34 -17.95
N ARG A 81 10.13 -9.92 -18.98
CA ARG A 81 11.15 -8.87 -18.84
C ARG A 81 10.92 -7.78 -19.87
N LEU A 82 10.78 -6.54 -19.39
CA LEU A 82 10.62 -5.33 -20.19
C LEU A 82 11.74 -4.37 -19.78
N GLY A 83 12.81 -4.31 -20.58
CA GLY A 83 14.03 -3.58 -20.20
C GLY A 83 14.59 -4.08 -18.86
N ASP A 84 14.72 -3.16 -17.90
CA ASP A 84 15.19 -3.44 -16.53
C ASP A 84 14.09 -3.95 -15.59
N VAL A 85 12.84 -4.01 -16.05
CA VAL A 85 11.69 -4.47 -15.26
C VAL A 85 11.48 -5.96 -15.48
N HIS A 86 11.62 -6.74 -14.40
CA HIS A 86 11.34 -8.17 -14.38
C HIS A 86 10.08 -8.44 -13.56
N ILE A 87 9.12 -9.14 -14.15
CA ILE A 87 7.80 -9.39 -13.58
C ILE A 87 7.60 -10.89 -13.53
N PHE A 88 7.13 -11.42 -12.40
CA PHE A 88 6.86 -12.85 -12.27
C PHE A 88 5.72 -13.10 -11.28
N SER A 89 5.06 -14.23 -11.47
CA SER A 89 3.99 -14.67 -10.57
C SER A 89 4.58 -15.52 -9.44
N SER A 90 4.17 -15.23 -8.22
CA SER A 90 4.32 -16.06 -7.03
C SER A 90 2.94 -16.53 -6.57
N THR A 91 2.85 -17.56 -5.73
CA THR A 91 1.59 -18.18 -5.29
C THR A 91 0.53 -17.17 -4.81
N LEU A 92 0.95 -16.07 -4.17
CA LEU A 92 0.05 -15.07 -3.59
C LEU A 92 0.24 -13.65 -4.15
N HIS A 93 1.24 -13.43 -5.01
CA HIS A 93 1.62 -12.09 -5.44
C HIS A 93 2.10 -12.08 -6.89
N THR A 94 1.76 -11.02 -7.62
CA THR A 94 2.57 -10.58 -8.76
C THR A 94 3.73 -9.77 -8.21
N VAL A 95 4.95 -10.15 -8.58
CA VAL A 95 6.18 -9.48 -8.14
C VAL A 95 6.78 -8.73 -9.31
N VAL A 96 7.11 -7.45 -9.09
CA VAL A 96 7.80 -6.60 -10.06
C VAL A 96 9.12 -6.15 -9.46
N SER A 97 10.22 -6.51 -10.11
CA SER A 97 11.58 -6.25 -9.68
C SER A 97 12.28 -5.37 -10.70
N PHE A 98 12.90 -4.28 -10.25
CA PHE A 98 13.66 -3.36 -11.08
C PHE A 98 14.63 -2.57 -10.18
N GLN A 99 15.85 -2.30 -10.64
CA GLN A 99 16.80 -1.42 -9.95
C GLN A 99 16.92 -1.65 -8.41
N GLU A 100 16.97 -2.92 -7.97
CA GLU A 100 17.01 -3.30 -6.54
C GLU A 100 15.77 -2.92 -5.70
N ILE A 101 14.65 -2.67 -6.37
CA ILE A 101 13.31 -2.53 -5.82
C ILE A 101 12.53 -3.80 -6.16
N ALA A 102 11.78 -4.31 -5.19
CA ALA A 102 10.82 -5.40 -5.38
C ALA A 102 9.45 -4.98 -4.84
N LEU A 103 8.49 -4.86 -5.75
CA LEU A 103 7.08 -4.64 -5.46
C LEU A 103 6.35 -5.99 -5.43
N TYR A 104 5.62 -6.26 -4.36
CA TYR A 104 4.74 -7.41 -4.20
C TYR A 104 3.31 -6.91 -4.18
N TRP A 105 2.48 -7.42 -5.08
CA TRP A 105 1.10 -7.01 -5.18
C TRP A 105 0.16 -8.22 -5.21
N SER A 106 -0.78 -8.22 -4.28
CA SER A 106 -1.77 -9.31 -4.11
C SER A 106 -3.07 -9.09 -4.89
N GLY A 107 -3.24 -7.95 -5.58
CA GLY A 107 -4.51 -7.62 -6.24
C GLY A 107 -5.65 -7.31 -5.25
N ALA A 108 -5.35 -7.14 -3.96
CA ALA A 108 -6.36 -6.87 -2.94
C ALA A 108 -5.81 -6.00 -1.81
N LEU A 109 -5.38 -6.62 -0.72
CA LEU A 109 -5.19 -5.95 0.57
C LEU A 109 -3.73 -5.61 0.87
N LEU A 110 -2.78 -6.30 0.24
CA LEU A 110 -1.36 -6.08 0.47
C LEU A 110 -0.65 -5.60 -0.80
N THR A 111 0.00 -4.46 -0.65
CA THR A 111 1.05 -3.97 -1.55
C THR A 111 2.29 -3.73 -0.69
N LYS A 112 3.41 -4.35 -1.03
CA LYS A 112 4.67 -4.20 -0.29
C LYS A 112 5.76 -3.78 -1.26
N ILE A 113 6.50 -2.74 -0.89
CA ILE A 113 7.70 -2.31 -1.64
C ILE A 113 8.90 -2.59 -0.75
N GLN A 114 9.87 -3.33 -1.29
CA GLN A 114 11.18 -3.50 -0.69
C GLN A 114 12.19 -2.76 -1.55
N VAL A 115 13.08 -2.01 -0.91
CA VAL A 115 14.14 -1.23 -1.56
C VAL A 115 15.47 -1.59 -0.91
N SER A 116 16.57 -1.51 -1.66
CA SER A 116 17.92 -1.59 -1.10
C SER A 116 18.41 -0.22 -0.62
N ASP A 117 19.46 -0.22 0.22
CA ASP A 117 20.08 1.01 0.74
C ASP A 117 20.64 1.94 -0.35
N LYS A 118 20.74 1.50 -1.61
CA LYS A 118 21.08 2.37 -2.74
C LYS A 118 20.06 3.49 -2.96
N TRP A 119 18.85 3.32 -2.45
CA TRP A 119 17.74 4.27 -2.56
C TRP A 119 17.61 5.23 -1.38
N LEU A 120 18.52 5.14 -0.40
CA LEU A 120 18.52 6.02 0.76
C LEU A 120 18.58 7.49 0.33
N ASN A 121 17.70 8.33 0.88
CA ASN A 121 17.54 9.76 0.55
C ASN A 121 17.15 10.04 -0.92
N LYS A 122 16.57 9.09 -1.64
CA LYS A 122 16.18 9.26 -3.05
C LYS A 122 14.69 9.11 -3.31
N MET A 123 13.92 8.71 -2.29
CA MET A 123 12.51 8.43 -2.43
C MET A 123 11.66 9.53 -1.83
N GLU A 124 10.48 9.70 -2.39
CA GLU A 124 9.40 10.51 -1.84
C GLU A 124 8.06 9.83 -2.19
N GLY A 125 7.00 10.11 -1.45
CA GLY A 125 5.68 9.52 -1.67
C GLY A 125 5.03 9.03 -0.38
N LEU A 126 3.92 8.30 -0.49
CA LEU A 126 3.23 7.74 0.68
C LEU A 126 4.08 6.74 1.49
N CYS A 127 5.14 6.18 0.91
CA CYS A 127 6.08 5.31 1.63
C CYS A 127 7.18 6.08 2.39
N GLY A 128 7.17 7.41 2.39
CA GLY A 128 8.13 8.26 3.11
C GLY A 128 9.36 8.63 2.27
N THR A 129 10.37 9.18 2.95
CA THR A 129 11.61 9.72 2.37
C THR A 129 12.74 8.69 2.31
N TYR A 130 12.66 7.64 3.12
CA TYR A 130 13.69 6.61 3.28
C TYR A 130 15.05 7.22 3.61
N ASP A 131 15.12 7.87 4.78
CA ASP A 131 16.32 8.51 5.30
C ASP A 131 16.64 8.12 6.75
N PHE A 132 15.93 7.13 7.29
CA PHE A 132 15.97 6.67 8.67
C PHE A 132 15.44 7.68 9.70
N ASP A 133 14.74 8.74 9.29
CA ASP A 133 14.06 9.68 10.18
C ASP A 133 12.53 9.68 9.98
N SER A 134 11.84 8.89 10.80
CA SER A 134 10.38 8.79 10.76
C SER A 134 9.65 10.11 11.05
N LYS A 135 10.33 11.16 11.54
CA LYS A 135 9.69 12.46 11.85
C LYS A 135 9.36 13.27 10.61
N ASN A 136 10.03 13.01 9.49
CA ASN A 136 9.83 13.74 8.24
C ASN A 136 9.09 12.92 7.17
N ASP A 137 8.65 11.71 7.50
CA ASP A 137 7.92 10.80 6.62
C ASP A 137 6.67 11.43 6.00
N PHE A 138 6.09 12.46 6.63
CA PHE A 138 4.93 13.20 6.12
C PHE A 138 5.33 14.35 5.17
N LEU A 139 6.43 14.20 4.45
CA LEU A 139 6.85 15.13 3.40
C LEU A 139 5.85 15.10 2.24
N LYS A 140 5.12 16.20 2.05
CA LYS A 140 4.13 16.35 0.97
C LYS A 140 4.80 16.53 -0.39
N SER A 141 4.01 16.38 -1.45
CA SER A 141 4.45 16.60 -2.84
C SER A 141 4.94 18.03 -3.14
N ASP A 142 4.56 19.00 -2.31
CA ASP A 142 5.04 20.39 -2.35
C ASP A 142 6.31 20.63 -1.51
N HIS A 143 6.90 19.57 -0.95
CA HIS A 143 8.05 19.56 -0.05
C HIS A 143 7.85 20.25 1.31
N SER A 144 6.60 20.54 1.70
CA SER A 144 6.28 20.93 3.07
C SER A 144 5.87 19.71 3.91
N LEU A 145 6.01 19.79 5.23
CA LEU A 145 5.55 18.71 6.11
C LEU A 145 4.05 18.81 6.36
N GLY A 146 3.34 17.71 6.17
CA GLY A 146 1.92 17.60 6.49
C GLY A 146 1.68 17.62 8.00
N SER A 147 0.58 18.25 8.43
CA SER A 147 0.19 18.31 9.84
C SER A 147 -0.47 17.02 10.33
N ASP A 148 -1.10 16.27 9.42
CA ASP A 148 -1.72 14.98 9.70
C ASP A 148 -1.66 14.03 8.49
N ALA A 149 -2.09 12.78 8.72
CA ALA A 149 -2.05 11.71 7.71
C ALA A 149 -2.99 11.95 6.52
N ILE A 150 -4.07 12.70 6.70
CA ILE A 150 -5.03 13.01 5.62
C ILE A 150 -4.45 14.10 4.73
N GLU A 151 -3.96 15.19 5.31
CA GLU A 151 -3.28 16.26 4.56
C GLU A 151 -2.08 15.70 3.79
N PHE A 152 -1.22 14.93 4.47
CA PHE A 152 -0.10 14.24 3.85
C PHE A 152 -0.55 13.34 2.70
N GLY A 153 -1.51 12.43 2.96
CA GLY A 153 -1.94 11.47 1.96
C GLY A 153 -2.62 12.11 0.74
N MET A 154 -3.38 13.19 0.94
CA MET A 154 -4.03 13.92 -0.15
C MET A 154 -3.04 14.66 -1.03
N SER A 155 -1.92 15.13 -0.48
CA SER A 155 -0.88 15.81 -1.26
C SER A 155 -0.27 14.91 -2.35
N TRP A 156 -0.27 13.59 -2.14
CA TRP A 156 0.27 12.59 -3.05
C TRP A 156 -0.75 12.03 -4.05
N LYS A 157 -1.92 12.67 -4.18
CA LYS A 157 -2.91 12.34 -5.21
C LYS A 157 -2.33 12.62 -6.60
N GLU A 158 -2.53 11.68 -7.53
CA GLU A 158 -2.09 11.85 -8.93
C GLU A 158 -2.79 13.05 -9.60
N GLU A 159 -2.00 13.87 -10.31
CA GLU A 159 -2.51 15.01 -11.06
C GLU A 159 -3.47 14.58 -12.18
N GLY A 160 -4.49 15.39 -12.44
CA GLY A 160 -5.47 15.13 -13.51
C GLY A 160 -6.44 13.97 -13.23
N VAL A 161 -6.35 13.29 -12.09
CA VAL A 161 -7.28 12.21 -11.73
C VAL A 161 -8.52 12.75 -11.03
N ILE A 162 -9.67 12.60 -11.70
CA ILE A 162 -10.98 12.83 -11.10
C ILE A 162 -11.33 11.63 -10.22
N CYS A 163 -11.54 11.89 -8.94
CA CYS A 163 -12.00 10.90 -7.97
C CYS A 163 -13.36 11.34 -7.47
N SER A 164 -14.28 10.39 -7.30
CA SER A 164 -15.60 10.71 -6.76
C SER A 164 -15.44 11.25 -5.34
N ASP A 165 -15.85 12.50 -5.13
CA ASP A 165 -15.95 13.14 -3.80
C ASP A 165 -17.10 12.52 -3.00
N SER A 166 -17.15 11.19 -2.88
CA SER A 166 -18.04 10.55 -1.92
C SER A 166 -17.46 10.85 -0.54
N ASP A 167 -18.16 11.71 0.20
CA ASP A 167 -17.81 12.24 1.52
C ASP A 167 -16.90 11.33 2.33
N TYR A 168 -15.76 11.89 2.73
CA TYR A 168 -14.73 11.29 3.57
C TYR A 168 -15.20 11.14 5.02
N ASP A 169 -16.42 10.65 5.26
CA ASP A 169 -16.88 10.27 6.59
C ASP A 169 -16.26 8.91 6.95
N ILE A 170 -14.94 8.93 7.17
CA ILE A 170 -14.09 7.76 7.46
C ILE A 170 -13.41 7.93 8.82
N THR A 171 -13.77 8.98 9.56
CA THR A 171 -13.33 9.22 10.94
C THR A 171 -13.98 8.25 11.90
N THR A 172 -15.18 7.74 11.59
CA THR A 172 -15.85 6.73 12.42
C THR A 172 -15.27 5.34 12.14
N PRO A 173 -14.71 4.65 13.16
CA PRO A 173 -14.25 3.27 13.07
C PRO A 173 -15.30 2.31 12.52
N SER A 174 -14.85 1.27 11.81
CA SER A 174 -15.71 0.31 11.13
C SER A 174 -16.61 -0.46 12.10
N CYS A 175 -16.07 -0.81 13.27
CA CYS A 175 -16.83 -1.50 14.31
C CYS A 175 -17.88 -0.60 14.98
N GLU A 176 -17.74 0.73 14.91
CA GLU A 176 -18.78 1.66 15.36
C GLU A 176 -19.90 1.80 14.33
N LYS A 177 -19.56 1.77 13.04
CA LYS A 177 -20.56 1.74 11.94
C LYS A 177 -21.34 0.43 11.91
N HIS A 178 -20.70 -0.69 12.24
CA HIS A 178 -21.31 -2.02 12.23
C HIS A 178 -21.17 -2.71 13.60
N PRO A 179 -21.86 -2.20 14.64
CA PRO A 179 -21.69 -2.68 16.01
C PRO A 179 -22.07 -4.16 16.18
N HIS A 180 -22.99 -4.66 15.35
CA HIS A 180 -23.38 -6.07 15.31
C HIS A 180 -22.23 -7.03 14.93
N ARG A 181 -21.17 -6.54 14.29
CA ARG A 181 -19.99 -7.34 13.92
C ARG A 181 -18.86 -7.27 14.94
N SER A 182 -18.89 -6.30 15.87
CA SER A 182 -17.77 -6.03 16.78
C SER A 182 -17.41 -7.23 17.67
N ALA A 183 -18.40 -7.93 18.22
CA ALA A 183 -18.14 -9.09 19.08
C ALA A 183 -17.46 -10.24 18.31
N TRP A 184 -17.95 -10.52 17.11
CA TRP A 184 -17.35 -11.54 16.23
C TRP A 184 -15.94 -11.15 15.78
N ALA A 185 -15.73 -9.88 15.41
CA ALA A 185 -14.42 -9.37 14.99
C ALA A 185 -13.37 -9.50 16.11
N LYS A 186 -13.71 -9.12 17.35
CA LYS A 186 -12.82 -9.26 18.51
C LYS A 186 -12.44 -10.72 18.77
N GLU A 187 -13.41 -11.62 18.75
CA GLU A 187 -13.16 -13.04 18.96
C GLU A 187 -12.24 -13.60 17.87
N LEU A 188 -12.56 -13.32 16.60
CA LEU A 188 -11.79 -13.75 15.44
C LEU A 188 -10.33 -13.27 15.50
N CYS A 189 -10.12 -11.99 15.83
CA CYS A 189 -8.80 -11.35 15.78
C CYS A 189 -7.96 -11.57 17.05
N SER A 190 -8.59 -11.97 18.16
CA SER A 190 -7.91 -12.27 19.43
C SER A 190 -6.80 -13.32 19.28
N VAL A 191 -6.94 -14.24 18.32
CA VAL A 191 -5.99 -15.33 18.05
C VAL A 191 -4.57 -14.83 17.79
N ILE A 192 -4.40 -13.63 17.21
CA ILE A 192 -3.09 -13.01 16.98
C ILE A 192 -2.36 -12.79 18.32
N ALA A 193 -3.11 -12.38 19.35
CA ALA A 193 -2.60 -12.11 20.68
C ALA A 193 -2.56 -13.36 21.58
N THR A 194 -3.48 -14.31 21.41
CA THR A 194 -3.70 -15.40 22.38
C THR A 194 -3.24 -16.78 21.91
N SER A 195 -3.37 -17.10 20.62
CA SER A 195 -3.11 -18.45 20.09
C SER A 195 -1.62 -18.81 20.16
N GLU A 196 -1.31 -20.06 20.51
CA GLU A 196 0.05 -20.61 20.48
C GLU A 196 0.67 -20.57 19.08
N THR A 197 -0.15 -20.63 18.02
CA THR A 197 0.30 -20.54 16.62
C THR A 197 1.15 -19.30 16.36
N PHE A 198 0.83 -18.17 17.01
CA PHE A 198 1.54 -16.91 16.84
C PHE A 198 2.58 -16.62 17.93
N GLN A 199 2.80 -17.54 18.87
CA GLN A 199 3.68 -17.32 20.03
C GLN A 199 5.11 -16.95 19.63
N GLY A 200 5.68 -17.63 18.64
CA GLY A 200 7.03 -17.33 18.15
C GLY A 200 7.14 -15.89 17.63
N CYS A 201 6.16 -15.44 16.84
CA CYS A 201 6.12 -14.07 16.33
C CYS A 201 5.96 -13.03 17.45
N ARG A 202 5.15 -13.33 18.47
CA ARG A 202 4.97 -12.42 19.62
C ARG A 202 6.25 -12.21 20.43
N GLN A 203 7.16 -13.20 20.44
CA GLN A 203 8.44 -13.09 21.14
C GLN A 203 9.49 -12.27 20.36
N THR A 204 9.34 -12.14 19.05
CA THR A 204 10.31 -11.46 18.18
C THR A 204 9.89 -10.05 17.75
N MET A 205 8.62 -9.68 17.95
CA MET A 205 8.09 -8.39 17.50
C MET A 205 7.76 -7.48 18.67
N PRO A 206 7.89 -6.14 18.50
CA PRO A 206 7.41 -5.18 19.47
C PRO A 206 5.91 -5.36 19.77
N GLU A 207 5.51 -5.17 21.02
CA GLU A 207 4.11 -5.30 21.45
C GLU A 207 3.17 -4.34 20.69
N SER A 208 3.67 -3.16 20.32
CA SER A 208 2.96 -2.19 19.50
C SER A 208 2.52 -2.76 18.14
N ASN A 209 3.35 -3.59 17.51
CA ASN A 209 3.01 -4.24 16.24
C ASN A 209 1.90 -5.28 16.44
N ILE A 210 1.95 -6.05 17.52
CA ILE A 210 0.92 -7.04 17.86
C ILE A 210 -0.43 -6.34 18.05
N LYS A 211 -0.46 -5.26 18.87
CA LYS A 211 -1.66 -4.45 19.10
C LYS A 211 -2.20 -3.87 17.79
N ARG A 212 -1.32 -3.37 16.92
CA ARG A 212 -1.70 -2.87 15.59
C ARG A 212 -2.34 -3.96 14.74
N TYR A 213 -1.74 -5.15 14.65
CA TYR A 213 -2.31 -6.24 13.84
C TYR A 213 -3.68 -6.69 14.33
N VAL A 214 -3.89 -6.75 15.65
CA VAL A 214 -5.22 -7.02 16.22
C VAL A 214 -6.20 -5.91 15.83
N SER A 215 -5.83 -4.64 16.02
CA SER A 215 -6.68 -3.49 15.68
C SER A 215 -7.02 -3.43 14.18
N ASP A 216 -6.04 -3.65 13.30
CA ASP A 216 -6.27 -3.67 11.84
C ASP A 216 -7.16 -4.86 11.44
N CYS A 217 -6.99 -6.01 12.09
CA CYS A 217 -7.86 -7.16 11.88
C CYS A 217 -9.31 -6.86 12.29
N GLU A 218 -9.52 -6.30 13.48
CA GLU A 218 -10.86 -5.98 13.99
C GLU A 218 -11.57 -4.95 13.11
N GLU A 219 -10.87 -3.88 12.74
CA GLU A 219 -11.40 -2.85 11.84
C GLU A 219 -11.84 -3.46 10.51
N ASN A 220 -10.98 -4.26 9.86
CA ASN A 220 -11.30 -4.91 8.60
C ASN A 220 -12.44 -5.95 8.77
N ALA A 221 -12.47 -6.71 9.85
CA ALA A 221 -13.51 -7.69 10.11
C ALA A 221 -14.88 -7.06 10.39
N CYS A 222 -14.94 -5.78 10.79
CA CYS A 222 -16.19 -5.04 10.95
C CYS A 222 -16.73 -4.41 9.66
N THR A 223 -16.03 -4.56 8.53
CA THR A 223 -16.43 -4.00 7.23
C THR A 223 -17.15 -4.97 6.32
#